data_AF-A0A7C1B5N5-F1
#
_entry.id   AF-A0A7C1B5N5-F1
#
_cell.length_a   1.000
_cell.length_b   1.000
_cell.length_c   1.000
_cell.angle_alpha   90.00
_cell.angle_beta   90.00
_cell.angle_gamma   90.00
#
_symmetry.space_group_name_H-M   'P 1'
#
loop_
_entity.id
_entity.type
_entity.pdbx_description
1 polymer ?
#
loop_
_entity_poly.entity_id
_entity_poly.type
_entity_poly.pdbx_seq_one_letter_code
_entity_poly.pdbx_strand_id
1 'polypeptide(L)'
;MRRSKTLINYINGGAVKYISRRDEMLFVIEISVAPERRDEIFERVKRWEFPEEVRTLAKVVKIGENAMILIVDVPDVSTLTKLTAPFSDIATFRISPALRWEDIKALMSGYNNPKTS
;
A
#
# COMPACT_ATOMS: atom_id res chain seq x y z
N MET A 1 16.31 -13.61 7.86
CA MET A 1 16.49 -12.47 8.80
C MET A 1 17.61 -11.56 8.31
N ARG A 2 17.31 -10.43 7.63
CA ARG A 2 18.28 -9.34 7.36
C ARG A 2 17.59 -7.98 7.09
N ARG A 3 17.39 -7.27 8.21
CA ARG A 3 17.38 -5.80 8.46
C ARG A 3 16.73 -4.83 7.45
N SER A 4 15.62 -4.25 7.91
CA SER A 4 15.21 -2.86 7.68
C SER A 4 16.37 -1.87 7.85
N LYS A 5 16.45 -0.86 6.97
CA LYS A 5 17.15 0.40 7.26
C LYS A 5 16.38 1.59 6.68
N THR A 6 15.62 2.25 7.54
CA THR A 6 15.39 3.70 7.46
C THR A 6 16.72 4.40 7.66
N LEU A 7 17.06 5.37 6.80
CA LEU A 7 18.09 6.37 7.08
C LEU A 7 17.51 7.75 6.78
N ILE A 8 17.29 8.53 7.84
CA ILE A 8 17.15 9.98 7.76
C ILE A 8 18.49 10.53 8.26
N ASN A 9 19.16 11.36 7.45
CA ASN A 9 20.03 12.44 7.91
C ASN A 9 20.36 13.41 6.77
N TYR A 10 20.17 14.70 7.04
CA TYR A 10 20.63 15.86 6.27
C TYR A 10 22.06 16.19 6.66
N ILE A 11 23.04 16.28 5.73
CA ILE A 11 24.18 17.22 5.79
C ILE A 11 24.70 17.55 4.36
N ASN A 12 24.89 18.85 4.12
CA ASN A 12 25.64 19.60 3.09
C ASN A 12 26.28 18.86 1.91
N GLY A 13 25.79 19.19 0.71
CA GLY A 13 26.64 19.39 -0.48
C GLY A 13 27.15 18.13 -1.18
N GLY A 14 26.24 17.33 -1.77
CA GLY A 14 26.66 16.31 -2.72
C GLY A 14 25.62 15.23 -2.94
N ALA A 15 24.95 15.27 -4.10
CA ALA A 15 24.08 14.26 -4.70
C ALA A 15 23.24 13.40 -3.72
N VAL A 16 21.97 13.79 -3.55
CA VAL A 16 20.92 12.89 -3.06
C VAL A 16 20.82 11.71 -4.02
N LYS A 17 21.36 10.56 -3.64
CA LYS A 17 21.02 9.30 -4.30
C LYS A 17 19.61 8.95 -3.81
N TYR A 18 18.60 9.24 -4.63
CA TYR A 18 17.25 8.72 -4.44
C TYR A 18 17.35 7.19 -4.42
N ILE A 19 17.37 6.62 -3.22
CA ILE A 19 17.07 5.20 -3.05
C ILE A 19 15.56 5.13 -3.23
N SER A 20 15.12 4.93 -4.47
CA SER A 20 13.82 4.30 -4.70
C SER A 20 13.75 3.09 -3.76
N ARG A 21 12.76 3.04 -2.86
CA ARG A 21 12.42 1.84 -2.07
C ARG A 21 11.84 0.81 -3.04
N ARG A 22 12.69 0.35 -3.96
CA ARG A 22 12.34 -0.31 -5.21
C ARG A 22 11.80 -1.73 -5.04
N ASP A 23 11.70 -2.21 -3.80
CA ASP A 23 11.26 -3.56 -3.44
C ASP A 23 9.86 -3.60 -2.78
N GLU A 24 9.25 -2.45 -2.46
CA GLU A 24 7.89 -2.40 -1.91
C GLU A 24 6.88 -2.00 -3.00
N MET A 25 5.87 -2.83 -3.20
CA MET A 25 4.79 -2.59 -4.15
C MET A 25 3.64 -1.83 -3.48
N LEU A 26 3.21 -0.73 -4.10
CA LEU A 26 2.08 0.07 -3.62
C LEU A 26 0.76 -0.51 -4.14
N PHE A 27 -0.19 -0.72 -3.23
CA PHE A 27 -1.55 -1.12 -3.57
C PHE A 27 -2.58 -0.19 -2.94
N VAL A 28 -3.65 0.05 -3.69
CA VAL A 28 -4.90 0.61 -3.19
C VAL A 28 -5.90 -0.53 -3.10
N ILE A 29 -6.44 -0.76 -1.90
CA ILE A 29 -7.37 -1.84 -1.61
C ILE A 29 -8.67 -1.20 -1.14
N GLU A 30 -9.74 -1.38 -1.91
CA GLU A 30 -11.09 -1.10 -1.46
C GLU A 30 -11.70 -2.37 -0.86
N ILE A 31 -12.14 -2.26 0.39
CA ILE A 31 -12.74 -3.33 1.17
C ILE A 31 -14.19 -2.95 1.42
N SER A 32 -15.12 -3.77 0.93
CA SER A 32 -16.56 -3.55 1.10
C SER A 32 -17.18 -4.71 1.84
N VAL A 33 -18.12 -4.42 2.73
CA VAL A 33 -18.80 -5.41 3.59
C VAL A 33 -20.30 -5.19 3.47
N ALA A 34 -21.07 -6.28 3.40
CA ALA A 34 -22.52 -6.18 3.45
C ALA A 34 -22.96 -5.56 4.79
N PRO A 35 -23.92 -4.62 4.81
CA PRO A 35 -24.36 -3.94 6.04
C PRO A 35 -24.70 -4.90 7.18
N GLU A 36 -25.30 -6.04 6.86
CA GLU A 36 -25.76 -7.07 7.80
C GLU A 36 -24.62 -7.82 8.48
N ARG A 37 -23.40 -7.71 7.94
CA ARG A 37 -22.18 -8.37 8.45
C ARG A 37 -21.21 -7.42 9.14
N ARG A 38 -21.63 -6.17 9.36
CA ARG A 38 -20.80 -5.12 9.95
C ARG A 38 -20.25 -5.52 11.31
N ASP A 39 -21.09 -6.00 12.22
CA ASP A 39 -20.66 -6.34 13.58
C ASP A 39 -19.72 -7.55 13.58
N GLU A 40 -20.01 -8.53 12.71
CA GLU A 40 -19.16 -9.71 12.52
C GLU A 40 -17.74 -9.32 12.08
N ILE A 41 -17.60 -8.41 11.10
CA ILE A 41 -16.26 -7.97 10.67
C ILE A 41 -15.54 -7.18 11.76
N PHE A 42 -16.23 -6.33 12.52
CA PHE A 42 -15.61 -5.59 13.62
C PHE A 42 -15.05 -6.53 14.69
N GLU A 43 -15.78 -7.58 15.06
CA GLU A 43 -15.30 -8.56 16.03
C GLU A 43 -14.11 -9.37 15.51
N ARG A 44 -14.08 -9.74 14.22
CA ARG A 44 -12.92 -10.41 13.62
C ARG A 44 -11.70 -9.50 13.58
N VAL A 45 -11.87 -8.23 13.17
CA VAL A 45 -10.76 -7.26 13.11
C VAL A 45 -10.12 -7.01 14.48
N LYS A 46 -10.90 -6.98 15.56
CA LYS A 46 -10.36 -6.83 16.93
C LYS A 46 -9.41 -7.95 17.34
N ARG A 47 -9.60 -9.16 16.80
CA ARG A 47 -8.84 -10.37 17.14
C ARG A 47 -7.75 -10.69 16.12
N TRP A 48 -7.70 -9.94 15.02
CA TRP A 48 -6.79 -10.19 13.93
C TRP A 48 -5.52 -9.36 14.08
N GLU A 49 -4.39 -10.02 13.91
CA GLU A 49 -3.08 -9.37 13.88
C GLU A 49 -2.75 -8.97 12.45
N PHE A 50 -2.48 -7.69 12.26
CA PHE A 50 -2.09 -7.16 10.96
C PHE A 50 -0.69 -7.69 10.60
N PRO A 51 -0.47 -8.23 9.39
CA PRO A 51 0.84 -8.78 8.99
C PRO A 51 1.95 -7.74 9.14
N GLU A 52 3.04 -8.09 9.82
CA GLU A 52 4.14 -7.18 10.15
C GLU A 52 4.85 -6.64 8.90
N GLU A 53 4.87 -7.42 7.82
CA GLU A 53 5.49 -7.05 6.56
C GLU A 53 4.67 -6.02 5.76
N VAL A 54 3.44 -5.72 6.16
CA VAL A 54 2.57 -4.76 5.47
C VAL A 54 2.69 -3.41 6.13
N ARG A 55 3.13 -2.41 5.36
CA ARG A 55 3.13 -1.03 5.81
C ARG A 55 1.87 -0.31 5.34
N THR A 56 1.00 0.02 6.28
CA THR A 56 -0.18 0.86 5.99
C THR A 56 0.22 2.32 5.85
N LEU A 57 0.00 2.91 4.67
CA LEU A 57 0.23 4.32 4.39
C LEU A 57 -0.99 5.17 4.72
N ALA A 58 -2.18 4.65 4.43
CA ALA A 58 -3.44 5.32 4.75
C ALA A 58 -4.56 4.31 4.96
N LYS A 59 -5.51 4.71 5.82
CA LYS A 59 -6.77 4.03 6.06
C LYS A 59 -7.88 5.07 6.06
N VAL A 60 -8.84 4.93 5.16
CA VAL A 60 -9.96 5.87 4.99
C VAL A 60 -11.26 5.09 5.00
N VAL A 61 -12.26 5.57 5.74
CA VAL A 61 -13.63 5.00 5.71
C VAL A 61 -14.46 5.83 4.73
N LYS A 62 -15.22 5.17 3.86
CA LYS A 62 -16.10 5.83 2.90
C LYS A 62 -17.40 6.21 3.61
N ILE A 63 -17.68 7.50 3.74
CA ILE A 63 -18.89 7.99 4.41
C ILE A 63 -20.12 7.58 3.59
N GLY A 64 -21.14 7.05 4.27
CA GLY A 64 -22.37 6.58 3.62
C GLY A 64 -22.25 5.19 2.99
N GLU A 65 -21.08 4.55 3.10
CA GLU A 65 -20.83 3.21 2.57
C GLU A 65 -20.29 2.29 3.66
N ASN A 66 -20.61 0.99 3.59
CA ASN A 66 -19.97 -0.03 4.41
C ASN A 66 -18.65 -0.47 3.75
N ALA A 67 -17.79 0.50 3.50
CA ALA A 67 -16.56 0.32 2.76
C ALA A 67 -15.42 1.18 3.30
N MET A 68 -14.20 0.72 3.05
CA MET A 68 -12.99 1.43 3.42
C MET A 68 -11.91 1.26 2.36
N ILE A 69 -11.00 2.22 2.31
CA ILE A 69 -9.83 2.21 1.44
C ILE A 69 -8.60 2.03 2.33
N LEU A 70 -7.76 1.05 1.99
CA LEU A 70 -6.41 0.90 2.49
C LEU A 70 -5.42 1.26 1.38
N ILE A 71 -4.42 2.06 1.72
CA ILE A 71 -3.25 2.28 0.87
C ILE A 71 -2.09 1.63 1.59
N VAL A 72 -1.47 0.62 0.97
CA VAL A 72 -0.45 -0.21 1.62
C VAL A 72 0.76 -0.41 0.73
N ASP A 73 1.91 -0.54 1.37
CA ASP A 73 3.08 -1.13 0.77
C ASP A 73 3.21 -2.58 1.24
N VAL A 74 3.48 -3.47 0.28
CA VAL A 74 3.73 -4.89 0.51
C VAL A 74 5.04 -5.30 -0.15
N PRO A 75 5.77 -6.29 0.40
CA PRO A 75 7.01 -6.77 -0.20
C PRO A 75 6.78 -7.54 -1.50
N ASP A 76 5.63 -8.23 -1.62
CA ASP A 76 5.23 -8.96 -2.81
C ASP A 76 3.70 -9.20 -2.84
N VAL A 77 3.20 -9.67 -3.98
CA VAL A 77 1.78 -9.93 -4.21
C VAL A 77 1.22 -11.01 -3.27
N SER A 78 2.02 -11.99 -2.85
CA SER A 78 1.56 -13.08 -1.98
C SER A 78 1.16 -12.57 -0.59
N THR A 79 1.78 -11.49 -0.10
CA THR A 79 1.41 -10.82 1.14
C THR A 79 -0.03 -10.31 1.13
N LEU A 80 -0.58 -9.94 -0.03
CA LEU A 80 -1.99 -9.52 -0.13
C LEU A 80 -2.95 -10.64 0.29
N THR A 81 -2.58 -11.91 0.08
CA THR A 81 -3.40 -13.05 0.52
C THR A 81 -3.48 -13.11 2.05
N LYS A 82 -2.40 -12.79 2.75
CA LYS A 82 -2.40 -12.74 4.23
C LYS A 82 -3.30 -11.63 4.77
N LEU A 83 -3.43 -10.53 4.03
CA LEU A 83 -4.31 -9.42 4.36
C LEU A 83 -5.79 -9.75 4.12
N THR A 84 -6.10 -10.47 3.04
CA THR A 84 -7.49 -10.63 2.57
C THR A 84 -8.13 -11.95 2.97
N ALA A 85 -7.36 -13.05 3.02
CA ALA A 85 -7.88 -14.39 3.29
C ALA A 85 -8.72 -14.48 4.59
N PRO A 86 -8.33 -13.87 5.73
CA PRO A 86 -9.10 -13.96 6.98
C PRO A 86 -10.52 -13.39 6.92
N PHE A 87 -10.82 -12.59 5.89
CA PHE A 87 -12.11 -11.93 5.72
C PHE A 87 -12.74 -12.24 4.35
N SER A 88 -12.16 -13.16 3.57
CA SER A 88 -12.58 -13.47 2.20
C SER A 88 -14.01 -14.02 2.11
N ASP A 89 -14.53 -14.56 3.20
CA ASP A 89 -15.91 -15.02 3.31
C ASP A 89 -16.91 -13.90 3.62
N ILE A 90 -16.45 -12.72 4.08
CA ILE A 90 -17.32 -11.65 4.61
C ILE A 90 -17.14 -10.30 3.92
N ALA A 91 -15.99 -10.07 3.30
CA ALA A 91 -15.63 -8.84 2.64
C ALA A 91 -15.31 -9.08 1.17
N THR A 92 -15.68 -8.11 0.33
CA THR A 92 -15.26 -8.03 -1.06
C THR A 92 -14.04 -7.12 -1.15
N PHE A 93 -13.03 -7.56 -1.90
CA PHE A 93 -11.78 -6.84 -2.08
C PHE A 93 -11.59 -6.44 -3.54
N ARG A 94 -11.45 -5.14 -3.79
CA ARG A 94 -10.95 -4.63 -5.07
C ARG A 94 -9.52 -4.13 -4.84
N ILE A 95 -8.57 -4.82 -5.45
CA ILE A 95 -7.13 -4.60 -5.25
C ILE A 95 -6.54 -4.04 -6.53
N SER A 96 -5.97 -2.85 -6.45
CA SER A 96 -5.36 -2.17 -7.59
C SER A 96 -3.88 -1.89 -7.30
N PRO A 97 -2.94 -2.36 -8.14
CA PRO A 97 -1.56 -1.89 -8.07
C PRO A 97 -1.53 -0.40 -8.39
N ALA A 98 -0.65 0.33 -7.71
CA ALA A 98 -0.54 1.78 -7.87
C ALA A 98 0.93 2.21 -7.99
N LEU A 99 1.13 3.38 -8.59
CA LEU A 99 2.42 4.06 -8.63
C LEU A 99 2.36 5.32 -7.78
N ARG A 100 3.48 5.67 -7.15
CA ARG A 100 3.58 6.96 -6.48
C ARG A 100 3.66 8.06 -7.51
N TRP A 101 3.14 9.22 -7.16
CA TRP A 101 3.21 10.38 -8.03
C TRP A 101 4.65 10.77 -8.39
N GLU A 102 5.61 10.60 -7.46
CA GLU A 102 7.03 10.87 -7.73
C GLU A 102 7.63 9.93 -8.78
N ASP A 103 7.23 8.64 -8.78
CA ASP A 103 7.67 7.68 -9.79
C ASP A 103 7.11 8.07 -11.17
N ILE A 104 5.86 8.51 -11.22
CA ILE A 104 5.24 9.04 -12.44
C ILE A 104 5.96 10.30 -12.94
N LYS A 105 6.30 11.26 -12.05
CA LYS A 105 7.08 12.45 -12.43
C LYS A 105 8.45 12.09 -13.02
N ALA A 106 9.13 11.10 -12.47
CA ALA A 106 10.41 10.64 -12.99
C ALA A 106 10.28 10.00 -14.38
N LEU A 107 9.20 9.24 -14.62
CA LEU A 107 8.92 8.67 -15.94
C LEU A 107 8.60 9.77 -16.96
N MET A 108 7.80 10.76 -16.58
CA MET A 108 7.44 11.88 -17.45
C MET A 108 8.62 12.80 -17.77
N SER A 109 9.54 13.02 -16.82
CA SER A 109 10.73 13.85 -17.05
C SER A 109 11.75 13.18 -17.97
N GLY A 110 11.87 11.84 -17.94
CA GLY A 110 12.65 11.07 -18.89
C GLY A 110 12.09 11.10 -20.32
N TYR A 111 10.77 11.22 -20.48
CA TYR A 111 10.10 11.34 -21.77
C TYR A 111 10.37 12.68 -22.48
N ASN A 112 10.68 13.74 -21.72
CA ASN A 112 10.91 15.09 -22.24
C ASN A 112 12.37 15.37 -22.62
N ASN A 113 13.21 14.34 -22.78
CA ASN A 113 14.59 14.50 -23.24
C ASN A 113 14.74 14.01 -24.70
N PRO A 114 14.52 14.87 -25.72
CA PRO A 114 14.57 14.49 -27.14
C PRO A 114 16.00 14.30 -27.68
N LYS A 115 16.97 13.84 -26.86
CA LYS A 115 18.37 13.65 -27.29
C LYS A 115 18.77 12.19 -27.49
N THR A 116 17.87 11.40 -28.05
CA THR A 116 18.20 10.13 -28.70
C THR A 116 17.40 10.01 -30.00
N SER A 117 17.88 10.67 -31.04
CA SER A 117 17.64 10.38 -32.46
C SER A 117 18.92 10.69 -33.21
#